data_AF-A0AAV3QUY8-F1
#
_entry.id   AF-A0AAV3QUY8-F1
#
_cell.length_a   1.000
_cell.length_b   1.000
_cell.length_c   1.000
_cell.angle_alpha   90.00
_cell.angle_beta   90.00
_cell.angle_gamma   90.00
#
_symmetry.space_group_name_H-M   'P 1'
#
loop_
_entity.id
_entity.type
_entity.pdbx_description
1 polymer ?
#
loop_
_entity_poly.entity_id
_entity_poly.type
_entity_poly.pdbx_seq_one_letter_code
_entity_poly.pdbx_strand_id
1 'polypeptide(L)'
;MYCYAVNGRCTTPAHLWLTGCLGETHNQLQRLPGFDKWVIEKESRSYIESFQDQKENLVYLTADSETTVDELDHTKVYIIGGLVDRNRFKGITQNKAKEQGIQTAKLPIGNFLKMSSSQVLTVNQVMEILLKYLETKDWKTSFFAVIPQRKRGEVETENSHNPELEDSEAGVDQESKRLCIET
;
A
#
# COMPACT_ATOMS: atom_id res chain seq x y z
N MET A 1 19.53 -2.77 -2.79
CA MET A 1 19.76 -3.07 -4.22
C MET A 1 18.47 -2.99 -5.04
N TYR A 2 17.46 -3.81 -4.75
CA TYR A 2 16.18 -3.79 -5.50
C TYR A 2 15.53 -2.40 -5.57
N CYS A 3 15.30 -1.75 -4.42
CA CYS A 3 14.66 -0.43 -4.36
C CYS A 3 15.40 0.62 -5.22
N TYR A 4 16.73 0.63 -5.16
CA TYR A 4 17.56 1.51 -5.99
C TYR A 4 17.38 1.23 -7.48
N ALA A 5 17.45 -0.04 -7.87
CA ALA A 5 17.33 -0.44 -9.26
C ALA A 5 15.94 -0.15 -9.86
N VAL A 6 14.87 -0.32 -9.09
CA VAL A 6 13.50 0.01 -9.52
C VAL A 6 13.31 1.52 -9.61
N ASN A 7 13.77 2.28 -8.62
CA ASN A 7 13.71 3.74 -8.64
C ASN A 7 14.37 4.33 -9.89
N GLY A 8 15.55 3.82 -10.28
CA GLY A 8 16.26 4.27 -11.48
C GLY A 8 15.61 3.88 -12.82
N ARG A 9 14.59 3.02 -12.82
CA ARG A 9 13.82 2.64 -14.02
C ARG A 9 12.45 3.32 -14.09
N CYS A 10 12.03 4.00 -13.03
CA CYS A 10 10.75 4.68 -12.98
C CYS A 10 10.80 5.97 -13.82
N THR A 11 9.65 6.33 -14.40
CA THR A 11 9.55 7.60 -15.15
C THR A 11 9.59 8.81 -14.23
N THR A 12 9.14 8.62 -12.98
CA THR A 12 9.18 9.62 -11.91
C THR A 12 9.96 9.03 -10.73
N PRO A 13 11.30 9.08 -10.73
CA PRO A 13 12.11 8.57 -9.63
C PRO A 13 11.90 9.41 -8.37
N ALA A 14 11.85 8.75 -7.21
CA ALA A 14 11.86 9.40 -5.92
C ALA A 14 13.29 9.78 -5.50
N HIS A 15 13.42 10.82 -4.67
CA HIS A 15 14.67 11.13 -4.00
C HIS A 15 14.89 10.17 -2.83
N LEU A 16 15.77 9.20 -3.00
CA LEU A 16 16.01 8.13 -2.03
C LEU A 16 17.07 8.50 -0.99
N TRP A 17 16.77 8.18 0.27
CA TRP A 17 17.66 8.34 1.41
C TRP A 17 17.83 7.02 2.16
N LEU A 18 19.07 6.69 2.53
CA LEU A 18 19.41 5.64 3.48
C LEU A 18 20.00 6.27 4.73
N THR A 19 19.21 6.30 5.80
CA THR A 19 19.60 6.89 7.10
C THR A 19 19.83 5.81 8.15
N GLY A 20 20.65 6.08 9.17
CA GLY A 20 20.83 5.22 10.34
C GLY A 20 21.44 3.86 10.01
N CYS A 21 22.09 3.73 8.86
CA CYS A 21 22.75 2.50 8.44
C CYS A 21 24.12 2.41 9.12
N LEU A 22 24.16 1.80 10.31
CA LEU A 22 25.35 1.60 11.13
C LEU A 22 25.66 0.11 11.34
N GLY A 23 26.87 -0.19 11.83
CA GLY A 23 27.29 -1.54 12.19
C GLY A 23 27.22 -2.53 11.01
N GLU A 24 26.64 -3.70 11.24
CA GLU A 24 26.61 -4.77 10.23
C GLU A 24 25.86 -4.37 8.96
N THR A 25 24.76 -3.61 9.09
CA THR A 25 24.02 -3.10 7.93
C THR A 25 24.91 -2.22 7.04
N HIS A 26 25.71 -1.35 7.65
CA HIS A 26 26.67 -0.51 6.92
C HIS A 26 27.71 -1.35 6.19
N ASN A 27 28.32 -2.32 6.89
CA ASN A 27 29.34 -3.20 6.33
C ASN A 27 28.81 -4.00 5.13
N GLN A 28 27.59 -4.51 5.22
CA GLN A 28 26.96 -5.25 4.13
C GLN A 28 26.63 -4.35 2.93
N LEU A 29 26.17 -3.11 3.17
CA LEU A 29 25.92 -2.15 2.10
C LEU A 29 27.19 -1.77 1.34
N GLN A 30 28.31 -1.54 2.05
CA GLN A 30 29.60 -1.23 1.43
C GLN A 30 30.14 -2.33 0.51
N ARG A 31 29.77 -3.60 0.77
CA ARG A 31 30.15 -4.74 -0.06
C ARG A 31 29.34 -4.86 -1.35
N LEU A 32 28.25 -4.10 -1.48
CA LEU A 32 27.43 -4.16 -2.69
C LEU A 32 28.17 -3.50 -3.87
N PRO A 33 28.20 -4.15 -5.05
CA PRO A 33 28.86 -3.59 -6.22
C PRO A 33 28.34 -2.20 -6.58
N GLY A 34 29.25 -1.22 -6.63
CA GLY A 34 28.96 0.16 -7.02
C GLY A 34 28.11 0.93 -6.02
N PHE A 35 27.95 0.47 -4.77
CA PHE A 35 27.17 1.17 -3.74
C PHE A 35 27.63 2.62 -3.54
N ASP A 36 28.95 2.87 -3.59
CA ASP A 36 29.56 4.19 -3.59
C ASP A 36 29.00 5.10 -4.69
N LYS A 37 28.74 4.54 -5.88
CA LYS A 37 28.25 5.26 -7.07
C LYS A 37 26.72 5.38 -7.15
N TRP A 38 25.97 4.78 -6.21
CA TRP A 38 24.52 4.91 -6.24
C TRP A 38 24.12 6.37 -5.99
N VAL A 39 23.26 6.88 -6.88
CA VAL A 39 22.70 8.25 -6.82
C VAL A 39 21.55 8.29 -5.83
N ILE A 40 21.89 8.21 -4.54
CA ILE A 40 21.01 8.30 -3.37
C ILE A 40 21.77 8.96 -2.23
N GLU A 41 21.04 9.55 -1.30
CA GLU A 41 21.63 10.11 -0.09
C GLU A 41 21.90 9.01 0.93
N LYS A 42 23.07 9.08 1.59
CA LYS A 42 23.56 8.07 2.53
C LYS A 42 24.00 8.78 3.80
N GLU A 43 23.22 8.63 4.86
CA GLU A 43 23.47 9.26 6.15
C GLU A 43 23.69 8.20 7.22
N SER A 44 24.78 8.34 7.99
CA SER A 44 25.02 7.52 9.17
C SER A 44 24.07 7.90 10.31
N ARG A 45 23.69 9.18 10.38
CA ARG A 45 22.71 9.73 11.32
C ARG A 45 21.31 9.19 11.07
N SER A 46 20.48 9.20 12.10
CA SER A 46 19.08 8.80 11.98
C SER A 46 18.27 9.82 11.19
N TYR A 47 17.16 9.40 10.58
CA TYR A 47 16.28 10.31 9.83
C TYR A 47 15.79 11.50 10.67
N ILE A 48 15.62 11.33 11.99
CA ILE A 48 15.15 12.41 12.85
C ILE A 48 16.21 13.50 13.02
N GLU A 49 17.50 13.12 13.02
CA GLU A 49 18.63 14.05 13.07
C GLU A 49 18.91 14.65 11.70
N SER A 50 18.87 13.84 10.64
CA SER A 50 19.12 14.30 9.26
C SER A 50 18.06 15.29 8.75
N PHE A 51 16.82 15.18 9.24
CA PHE A 51 15.69 16.03 8.84
C PHE A 51 15.13 16.85 10.02
N GLN A 52 15.98 17.21 10.99
CA GLN A 52 15.55 17.94 12.19
C GLN A 52 14.80 19.25 11.89
N ASP A 53 15.21 19.97 10.83
CA ASP A 53 14.64 21.26 10.42
C ASP A 53 13.32 21.12 9.63
N GLN A 54 12.89 19.89 9.36
CA GLN A 54 11.65 19.56 8.64
C GLN A 54 10.89 18.44 9.35
N LYS A 55 11.02 18.35 10.68
CA LYS A 55 10.45 17.28 11.50
C LYS A 55 8.93 17.15 11.30
N GLU A 56 8.25 18.28 11.12
CA GLU A 56 6.82 18.37 10.85
C GLU A 56 6.40 17.73 9.53
N ASN A 57 7.32 17.62 8.56
CA ASN A 57 7.08 17.02 7.24
C ASN A 57 7.33 15.50 7.22
N LEU A 58 7.83 14.93 8.32
CA LEU A 58 8.12 13.50 8.43
C LEU A 58 6.83 12.69 8.63
N VAL A 59 6.63 11.69 7.78
CA VAL A 59 5.55 10.71 7.89
C VAL A 59 6.13 9.31 7.94
N TYR A 60 5.99 8.62 9.07
CA TYR A 60 6.39 7.23 9.19
C TYR A 60 5.30 6.30 8.64
N LEU A 61 5.63 5.56 7.57
CA LEU A 61 4.73 4.56 7.01
C LEU A 61 4.72 3.30 7.86
N THR A 62 3.55 2.97 8.40
CA THR A 62 3.34 1.76 9.20
C THR A 62 1.93 1.22 9.01
N ALA A 63 1.81 -0.10 8.96
CA ALA A 63 0.51 -0.76 8.81
C ALA A 63 -0.39 -0.60 10.05
N ASP A 64 0.21 -0.29 11.21
CA ASP A 64 -0.49 -0.12 12.48
C ASP A 64 -1.05 1.30 12.68
N SER A 65 -0.91 2.20 11.70
CA SER A 65 -1.44 3.56 11.81
C SER A 65 -2.98 3.58 11.68
N GLU A 66 -3.61 4.48 12.42
CA GLU A 66 -5.03 4.80 12.27
C GLU A 66 -5.28 5.69 11.05
N THR A 67 -4.31 6.53 10.69
CA THR A 67 -4.40 7.45 9.55
C THR A 67 -4.04 6.72 8.26
N THR A 68 -4.85 6.91 7.22
CA THR A 68 -4.61 6.32 5.89
C THR A 68 -4.05 7.39 4.95
N VAL A 69 -3.08 7.03 4.12
CA VAL A 69 -2.57 7.92 3.06
C VAL A 69 -3.60 8.00 1.94
N ASP A 70 -4.10 9.21 1.68
CA ASP A 70 -4.98 9.48 0.53
C ASP A 70 -4.17 9.80 -0.73
N GLU A 71 -3.19 10.70 -0.62
CA GLU A 71 -2.27 11.06 -1.69
C GLU A 71 -0.84 11.24 -1.17
N LEU A 72 0.15 11.15 -2.08
CA LEU A 72 1.54 11.47 -1.76
C LEU A 72 1.80 12.96 -1.94
N ASP A 73 2.00 13.65 -0.82
CA ASP A 73 2.34 15.07 -0.74
C ASP A 73 3.84 15.25 -1.00
N HIS A 74 4.16 16.01 -2.04
CA HIS A 74 5.53 16.28 -2.47
C HIS A 74 6.33 17.14 -1.49
N THR A 75 5.68 17.76 -0.49
CA THR A 75 6.35 18.50 0.59
C THR A 75 6.77 17.62 1.76
N LYS A 76 6.30 16.36 1.79
CA LYS A 76 6.55 15.43 2.91
C LYS A 76 7.70 14.46 2.63
N VAL A 77 8.26 13.94 3.72
CA VAL A 77 9.27 12.87 3.69
C VAL A 77 8.65 11.60 4.25
N TYR A 78 8.44 10.61 3.38
CA TYR A 78 7.86 9.32 3.75
C TYR A 78 8.95 8.34 4.18
N ILE A 79 8.85 7.85 5.42
CA ILE A 79 9.84 6.95 6.03
C ILE A 79 9.32 5.51 5.95
N ILE A 80 10.15 4.60 5.43
CA ILE A 80 9.89 3.16 5.42
C ILE A 80 10.85 2.48 6.40
N GLY A 81 10.32 1.67 7.31
CA GLY A 81 11.15 0.92 8.26
C GLY A 81 12.04 -0.11 7.56
N GLY A 82 13.36 0.06 7.65
CA GLY A 82 14.36 -0.87 7.10
C GLY A 82 14.52 -2.17 7.91
N LEU A 83 13.42 -2.86 8.20
CA LEU A 83 13.39 -4.06 9.04
C LEU A 83 12.72 -5.25 8.33
N VAL A 84 13.19 -6.46 8.65
CA VAL A 84 12.63 -7.72 8.15
C VAL A 84 12.32 -8.62 9.34
N ASP A 85 11.10 -8.50 9.86
CA ASP A 85 10.69 -9.18 11.09
C ASP A 85 9.54 -10.20 10.88
N ARG A 86 9.00 -10.27 9.66
CA ARG A 86 7.78 -11.04 9.32
C ARG A 86 6.57 -10.64 10.17
N ASN A 87 6.47 -9.36 10.52
CA ASN A 87 5.42 -8.81 11.39
C ASN A 87 5.37 -9.46 12.79
N ARG A 88 6.55 -9.81 13.33
CA ARG A 88 6.69 -10.34 14.69
C ARG A 88 6.56 -9.23 15.73
N PHE A 89 7.05 -8.02 15.42
CA PHE A 89 7.07 -6.89 16.34
C PHE A 89 5.97 -5.89 15.99
N LYS A 90 4.71 -6.28 16.23
CA LYS A 90 3.54 -5.41 15.99
C LYS A 90 3.69 -4.07 16.73
N GLY A 91 3.39 -2.98 16.05
CA GLY A 91 3.44 -1.63 16.61
C GLY A 91 4.84 -1.04 16.79
N ILE A 92 5.94 -1.74 16.48
CA ILE A 92 7.29 -1.24 16.75
C ILE A 92 7.59 0.09 16.08
N THR A 93 7.20 0.24 14.81
CA THR A 93 7.41 1.47 14.03
C THR A 93 6.40 2.55 14.39
N GLN A 94 5.15 2.18 14.69
CA GLN A 94 4.13 3.11 15.16
C GLN A 94 4.51 3.73 16.51
N ASN A 95 4.96 2.91 17.47
CA ASN A 95 5.40 3.36 18.78
C ASN A 95 6.64 4.25 18.67
N LYS A 96 7.63 3.85 17.86
CA LYS A 96 8.83 4.66 17.61
C LYS A 96 8.48 6.05 17.06
N ALA A 97 7.61 6.12 16.05
CA ALA A 97 7.19 7.39 15.47
C ALA A 97 6.40 8.26 16.46
N LYS A 98 5.54 7.64 17.28
CA LYS A 98 4.80 8.32 18.36
C LYS A 98 5.74 8.89 19.42
N GLU A 99 6.72 8.12 19.88
CA GLU A 99 7.75 8.56 20.85
C GLU A 99 8.57 9.74 20.30
N GLN A 100 8.85 9.74 18.99
CA GLN A 100 9.56 10.83 18.33
C GLN A 100 8.66 12.04 18.02
N GLY A 101 7.34 11.92 18.15
CA GLY A 101 6.38 12.98 17.86
C GLY A 101 6.32 13.34 16.37
N ILE A 102 6.36 12.34 15.48
CA ILE A 102 6.19 12.53 14.02
C ILE A 102 4.89 11.89 13.55
N GLN A 103 4.39 12.33 12.39
CA GLN A 103 3.15 11.80 11.80
C GLN A 103 3.34 10.33 11.42
N THR A 104 2.26 9.54 11.46
CA THR A 104 2.23 8.19 10.88
C THR A 104 1.07 8.03 9.92
N ALA A 105 1.23 7.14 8.95
CA ALA A 105 0.15 6.76 8.05
C ALA A 105 0.32 5.33 7.53
N LYS A 106 -0.78 4.68 7.19
CA LYS A 106 -0.80 3.38 6.48
C LYS A 106 -1.20 3.56 5.03
N LEU A 107 -0.78 2.64 4.18
CA LEU A 107 -1.25 2.58 2.79
C LEU A 107 -2.72 2.16 2.74
N PRO A 108 -3.53 2.67 1.78
CA PRO A 108 -4.96 2.37 1.67
C PRO A 108 -5.25 0.97 1.09
N ILE A 109 -4.45 -0.04 1.42
CA ILE A 109 -4.53 -1.40 0.83
C ILE A 109 -5.93 -2.00 1.02
N GLY A 110 -6.49 -1.88 2.23
CA GLY A 110 -7.79 -2.44 2.58
C GLY A 110 -8.97 -1.87 1.79
N ASN A 111 -8.81 -0.67 1.20
CA ASN A 111 -9.85 -0.03 0.41
C ASN A 111 -9.97 -0.64 -1.00
N PHE A 112 -8.91 -1.31 -1.48
CA PHE A 112 -8.84 -1.82 -2.86
C PHE A 112 -8.58 -3.33 -2.95
N LEU A 113 -8.05 -3.93 -1.89
CA LEU A 113 -7.69 -5.34 -1.83
C LEU A 113 -8.06 -5.95 -0.49
N LYS A 114 -8.93 -6.96 -0.55
CA LYS A 114 -9.06 -7.95 0.52
C LYS A 114 -7.81 -8.82 0.47
N MET A 115 -6.97 -8.77 1.50
CA MET A 115 -5.74 -9.58 1.54
C MET A 115 -6.05 -10.96 2.14
N SER A 116 -5.54 -12.03 1.53
CA SER A 116 -5.66 -13.40 2.09
C SER A 116 -4.76 -13.64 3.30
N SER A 117 -3.88 -12.68 3.59
CA SER A 117 -2.88 -12.72 4.67
C SER A 117 -2.66 -11.30 5.22
N SER A 118 -1.63 -11.13 6.07
CA SER A 118 -1.30 -9.83 6.66
C SER A 118 -1.14 -8.72 5.60
N GLN A 119 -1.63 -7.52 5.93
CA GLN A 119 -1.43 -6.30 5.15
C GLN A 119 -0.03 -5.69 5.35
N VAL A 120 0.84 -6.31 6.15
CA VAL A 120 2.24 -5.87 6.30
C VAL A 120 3.04 -6.32 5.08
N LEU A 121 3.56 -5.34 4.34
CA LEU A 121 4.35 -5.52 3.13
C LEU A 121 5.85 -5.42 3.42
N THR A 122 6.67 -5.98 2.52
CA THR A 122 8.12 -5.82 2.62
C THR A 122 8.56 -4.42 2.17
N VAL A 123 9.75 -3.98 2.61
CA VAL A 123 10.33 -2.67 2.25
C VAL A 123 10.30 -2.43 0.74
N ASN A 124 10.69 -3.43 -0.05
CA ASN A 124 10.69 -3.31 -1.51
C ASN A 124 9.29 -3.19 -2.12
N GLN A 125 8.29 -3.88 -1.55
CA GLN A 125 6.91 -3.76 -2.03
C GLN A 125 6.34 -2.38 -1.74
N VAL A 126 6.57 -1.85 -0.52
CA VAL A 126 6.13 -0.48 -0.18
C VAL A 126 6.78 0.53 -1.11
N MET A 127 8.10 0.46 -1.30
CA MET A 127 8.82 1.36 -2.22
C MET A 127 8.25 1.30 -3.64
N GLU A 128 8.08 0.10 -4.20
CA GLU A 128 7.60 -0.06 -5.56
C GLU A 128 6.14 0.41 -5.73
N ILE A 129 5.29 0.20 -4.73
CA ILE A 129 3.92 0.75 -4.71
C ILE A 129 3.95 2.28 -4.73
N LEU A 130 4.79 2.92 -3.91
CA LEU A 130 4.89 4.38 -3.89
C LEU A 130 5.36 4.91 -5.25
N LEU A 131 6.35 4.27 -5.88
CA LEU A 131 6.83 4.64 -7.20
C LEU A 131 5.74 4.47 -8.27
N LYS A 132 5.01 3.34 -8.26
CA LYS A 132 3.89 3.12 -9.17
C LYS A 132 2.77 4.14 -8.95
N TYR A 133 2.53 4.56 -7.71
CA TYR A 133 1.55 5.59 -7.42
C TYR A 133 2.01 6.96 -7.90
N LEU A 134 3.29 7.31 -7.79
CA LEU A 134 3.82 8.55 -8.37
C LEU A 134 3.63 8.61 -9.89
N GLU A 135 3.74 7.47 -10.59
CA GLU A 135 3.52 7.35 -12.03
C GLU A 135 2.03 7.37 -12.43
N THR A 136 1.18 6.67 -11.68
CA THR A 136 -0.21 6.38 -12.08
C THR A 136 -1.24 7.27 -11.41
N LYS A 137 -0.90 7.83 -10.24
CA LYS A 137 -1.82 8.50 -9.31
C LYS A 137 -3.06 7.67 -8.95
N ASP A 138 -2.95 6.34 -9.06
CA ASP A 138 -4.02 5.39 -8.74
C ASP A 138 -3.52 4.27 -7.83
N TRP A 139 -4.07 4.21 -6.62
CA TRP A 139 -3.69 3.21 -5.62
C TRP A 139 -4.05 1.80 -6.06
N LYS A 140 -5.21 1.60 -6.70
CA LYS A 140 -5.66 0.28 -7.14
C LYS A 140 -4.67 -0.31 -8.15
N THR A 141 -4.34 0.43 -9.20
CA THR A 141 -3.35 0.04 -10.21
C THR A 141 -1.99 -0.25 -9.56
N SER A 142 -1.55 0.62 -8.66
CA SER A 142 -0.28 0.46 -7.96
C SER A 142 -0.21 -0.83 -7.13
N PHE A 143 -1.27 -1.13 -6.37
CA PHE A 143 -1.34 -2.38 -5.60
C PHE A 143 -1.41 -3.62 -6.50
N PHE A 144 -2.19 -3.58 -7.57
CA PHE A 144 -2.33 -4.70 -8.52
C PHE A 144 -1.07 -4.92 -9.37
N ALA A 145 -0.21 -3.92 -9.53
CA ALA A 145 1.09 -4.09 -10.18
C ALA A 145 2.09 -4.84 -9.28
N VAL A 146 2.08 -4.59 -7.96
CA VAL A 146 3.16 -5.02 -7.05
C VAL A 146 2.77 -6.21 -6.15
N ILE A 147 1.52 -6.28 -5.69
CA ILE A 147 1.09 -7.32 -4.75
C ILE A 147 0.73 -8.59 -5.54
N PRO A 148 1.39 -9.74 -5.35
CA PRO A 148 1.12 -10.95 -6.13
C PRO A 148 -0.32 -11.44 -6.02
N GLN A 149 -0.88 -12.01 -7.09
CA GLN A 149 -2.27 -12.48 -7.14
C GLN A 149 -2.63 -13.45 -6.01
N ARG A 150 -1.73 -14.39 -5.65
CA ARG A 150 -1.93 -15.33 -4.53
C ARG A 150 -2.17 -14.68 -3.15
N LYS A 151 -1.82 -13.40 -2.99
CA LYS A 151 -2.05 -12.63 -1.75
C LYS A 151 -3.34 -11.82 -1.79
N ARG A 152 -3.96 -11.71 -2.97
CA ARG A 152 -5.26 -11.06 -3.17
C ARG A 152 -6.31 -12.11 -2.84
N GLY A 153 -7.21 -11.79 -1.92
CA GLY A 153 -8.40 -12.58 -1.66
C GLY A 153 -9.34 -12.53 -2.87
N GLU A 154 -10.24 -13.49 -2.96
CA GLU A 154 -11.32 -13.46 -3.94
C GLU A 154 -12.16 -12.20 -3.70
N VAL A 155 -12.30 -11.40 -4.75
CA VAL A 155 -13.24 -10.28 -4.76
C VAL A 155 -14.57 -10.91 -5.15
N GLU A 156 -15.52 -10.94 -4.22
CA GLU A 156 -16.92 -11.16 -4.60
C GLU A 156 -17.29 -10.03 -5.55
N THR A 157 -17.52 -10.36 -6.82
CA THR A 157 -18.07 -9.44 -7.79
C THR A 157 -19.46 -9.04 -7.32
N GLU A 158 -19.61 -7.87 -6.72
CA GLU A 158 -20.93 -7.30 -6.50
C GLU A 158 -21.60 -7.09 -7.86
N ASN A 159 -22.73 -7.76 -8.02
CA ASN A 159 -23.56 -7.77 -9.23
C ASN A 159 -23.89 -6.36 -9.70
N SER A 160 -23.50 -6.05 -10.93
CA SER A 160 -24.25 -5.12 -11.77
C SER A 160 -25.64 -5.72 -12.03
N HIS A 161 -26.67 -5.22 -11.35
CA HIS A 161 -28.05 -5.34 -11.82
C HIS A 161 -28.71 -3.97 -11.81
N ASN A 162 -29.05 -3.53 -13.03
CA ASN A 162 -29.79 -2.31 -13.36
C ASN A 162 -31.06 -2.15 -12.51
N PRO A 163 -31.45 -0.91 -12.17
CA PRO A 163 -32.84 -0.60 -11.86
C PRO A 163 -33.56 -0.36 -13.19
N GLU A 164 -34.41 -1.28 -13.63
CA GLU A 164 -35.45 -0.96 -14.60
C GLU A 164 -36.81 -0.99 -13.91
N LEU A 165 -37.56 0.06 -14.24
CA LEU A 165 -38.76 0.55 -13.59
C LEU A 165 -40.00 -0.27 -13.96
N GLU A 166 -40.97 -0.12 -13.07
CA GLU A 166 -42.35 -0.63 -13.06
C GLU A 166 -43.07 -0.54 -14.42
N ASP A 167 -43.91 -1.54 -14.70
CA ASP A 167 -45.27 -1.24 -15.11
C ASP A 167 -46.27 -2.21 -14.46
N SER A 168 -47.33 -1.60 -13.94
CA SER A 168 -48.45 -2.20 -13.25
C SER A 168 -49.53 -2.60 -14.25
N GLU A 169 -50.19 -3.75 -14.07
CA GLU A 169 -51.62 -3.85 -14.40
C GLU A 169 -52.32 -5.00 -13.65
N ALA A 170 -53.60 -4.76 -13.39
CA ALA A 170 -54.45 -5.35 -12.37
C ALA A 170 -54.95 -6.78 -12.67
N GLY A 171 -55.25 -7.53 -11.61
CA GLY A 171 -55.82 -8.88 -11.70
C GLY A 171 -57.34 -8.91 -11.82
N VAL A 172 -57.89 -10.07 -12.26
CA VAL A 172 -59.20 -10.60 -11.86
C VAL A 172 -59.17 -12.14 -11.92
N ASP A 173 -59.80 -12.72 -10.91
CA ASP A 173 -60.07 -14.10 -10.52
C ASP A 173 -60.95 -14.92 -11.50
N GLN A 174 -60.78 -16.26 -11.56
CA GLN A 174 -61.87 -17.26 -11.43
C GLN A 174 -61.48 -18.73 -11.71
N GLU A 175 -61.88 -19.56 -10.76
CA GLU A 175 -61.89 -21.01 -10.67
C GLU A 175 -63.15 -21.63 -11.34
N SER A 176 -63.03 -22.66 -12.19
CA SER A 176 -63.93 -23.85 -12.21
C SER A 176 -63.84 -24.76 -13.46
N LYS A 177 -63.71 -26.07 -13.15
CA LYS A 177 -64.47 -27.23 -13.69
C LYS A 177 -64.25 -27.78 -15.11
N ARG A 178 -63.96 -29.09 -15.09
CA ARG A 178 -64.66 -30.24 -15.74
C ARG A 178 -63.90 -31.06 -16.79
N LEU A 179 -63.65 -32.28 -16.33
CA LEU A 179 -63.46 -33.60 -16.93
C LEU A 179 -64.48 -34.00 -18.03
N CYS A 180 -63.99 -34.85 -18.97
CA CYS A 180 -64.65 -35.71 -19.99
C CYS A 180 -65.26 -35.00 -21.23
N ILE A 181 -65.10 -35.47 -22.49
CA ILE A 181 -65.53 -36.77 -23.07
C ILE A 181 -64.83 -37.06 -24.43
N GLU A 182 -64.49 -38.35 -24.64
CA GLU A 182 -64.41 -39.22 -25.86
C GLU A 182 -63.81 -38.73 -27.20
N THR A 183 -62.83 -39.48 -27.73
CA THR A 183 -63.07 -40.56 -28.73
C THR A 183 -61.94 -41.58 -28.64
#